data_AF-A0A2H0TVI4-F1
#
_entry.id   AF-A0A2H0TVI4-F1
#
_cell.length_a   1.000
_cell.length_b   1.000
_cell.length_c   1.000
_cell.angle_alpha   90.00
_cell.angle_beta   90.00
_cell.angle_gamma   90.00
#
_symmetry.space_group_name_H-M   'P 1'
#
loop_
_entity.id
_entity.type
_entity.pdbx_description
1 polymer ?
#
loop_
_entity_poly.entity_id
_entity_poly.type
_entity_poly.pdbx_seq_one_letter_code
_entity_poly.pdbx_strand_id
1 'polypeptide(L)'
;MDTVKQTQYTKQIFRTLYEFVVPVLPQDMGDEMRHALEHVEQDTELSRDDIEETMIVFGKRIWPYRKALQEIISLHEGALGEGFFRASLSRKMQKRFEEFRAHGGTVHDIYSGAPADFFSSEERIALNHALVDMDVHLKTYAIQSIKGTGRNQFHSSVEEFSKLLDELEEELGDIRIMADDAQEHPLIAREMREHIRGFEYGLVLLGQEYKKDQMEKADEHFSGRRRELQVRGFDAVNAV
;
A
#
# COMPACT_ATOMS: atom_id res chain seq x y z
N MET A 1 -5.41 -8.53 -26.65
CA MET A 1 -4.37 -9.31 -25.94
C MET A 1 -3.79 -8.52 -24.76
N ASP A 2 -3.63 -7.20 -24.89
CA ASP A 2 -3.15 -6.33 -23.78
C ASP A 2 -4.18 -6.09 -22.68
N THR A 3 -5.47 -5.97 -23.00
CA THR A 3 -6.56 -5.81 -22.02
C THR A 3 -6.72 -7.02 -21.10
N VAL A 4 -6.60 -8.24 -21.64
CA VAL A 4 -6.65 -9.49 -20.85
C VAL A 4 -5.46 -9.61 -19.90
N LYS A 5 -4.27 -9.14 -20.31
CA LYS A 5 -3.09 -9.10 -19.43
C LYS A 5 -3.25 -8.04 -18.33
N GLN A 6 -3.80 -6.86 -18.66
CA GLN A 6 -4.00 -5.79 -17.70
C GLN A 6 -4.99 -6.16 -16.59
N THR A 7 -6.13 -6.78 -16.92
CA THR A 7 -7.10 -7.22 -15.89
C THR A 7 -6.52 -8.33 -15.01
N GLN A 8 -5.70 -9.24 -15.55
CA GLN A 8 -5.02 -10.27 -14.74
C GLN A 8 -4.11 -9.67 -13.66
N TYR A 9 -3.37 -8.60 -13.96
CA TYR A 9 -2.53 -7.93 -12.96
C TYR A 9 -3.38 -7.30 -11.85
N THR A 10 -4.45 -6.59 -12.20
CA THR A 10 -5.36 -5.99 -11.21
C THR A 10 -6.00 -7.05 -10.31
N LYS A 11 -6.46 -8.17 -10.87
CA LYS A 11 -6.98 -9.32 -10.11
C LYS A 11 -5.92 -9.89 -9.14
N GLN A 12 -4.68 -10.01 -9.59
CA GLN A 12 -3.58 -10.49 -8.75
C GLN A 12 -3.28 -9.52 -7.59
N ILE A 13 -3.32 -8.21 -7.81
CA ILE A 13 -3.16 -7.21 -6.75
C ILE A 13 -4.29 -7.35 -5.73
N PHE A 14 -5.54 -7.52 -6.17
CA PHE A 14 -6.67 -7.70 -5.27
C PHE A 14 -6.51 -8.96 -4.41
N ARG A 15 -6.09 -10.08 -5.02
CA ARG A 15 -5.77 -11.32 -4.30
C ARG A 15 -4.68 -11.11 -3.25
N THR A 16 -3.57 -10.47 -3.63
CA THR A 16 -2.47 -10.18 -2.71
C THR A 16 -2.92 -9.29 -1.55
N LEU A 17 -3.76 -8.30 -1.81
CA LEU A 17 -4.34 -7.44 -0.78
C LEU A 17 -5.21 -8.25 0.20
N TYR A 18 -6.08 -9.12 -0.32
CA TYR A 18 -6.92 -10.02 0.49
C TYR A 18 -6.07 -10.97 1.35
N GLU A 19 -5.14 -11.70 0.76
CA GLU A 19 -4.24 -12.64 1.46
C GLU A 19 -3.35 -11.95 2.51
N PHE A 20 -3.04 -10.67 2.29
CA PHE A 20 -2.30 -9.88 3.26
C PHE A 20 -3.10 -9.66 4.54
N VAL A 21 -4.35 -9.20 4.41
CA VAL A 21 -5.12 -8.67 5.54
C VAL A 21 -6.11 -9.67 6.16
N VAL A 22 -6.61 -10.65 5.39
CA VAL A 22 -7.65 -11.59 5.86
C VAL A 22 -7.37 -12.26 7.20
N PRO A 23 -6.11 -12.60 7.59
CA PRO A 23 -5.86 -13.27 8.88
C PRO A 23 -6.21 -12.44 10.12
N VAL A 24 -6.38 -11.12 9.96
CA VAL A 24 -6.65 -10.16 11.04
C VAL A 24 -7.98 -9.41 10.88
N LEU A 25 -8.75 -9.69 9.82
CA LEU A 25 -10.06 -9.09 9.62
C LEU A 25 -11.14 -9.71 10.52
N PRO A 26 -12.19 -8.94 10.86
CA PRO A 26 -13.47 -9.50 11.28
C PRO A 26 -13.99 -10.53 10.26
N GLN A 27 -14.64 -11.59 10.75
CA GLN A 27 -15.03 -12.72 9.91
C GLN A 27 -16.00 -12.31 8.78
N ASP A 28 -17.00 -11.50 9.10
CA ASP A 28 -17.97 -10.94 8.16
C ASP A 28 -17.29 -10.13 7.05
N MET A 29 -16.35 -9.25 7.41
CA MET A 29 -15.60 -8.44 6.44
C MET A 29 -14.71 -9.31 5.56
N GLY A 30 -14.07 -10.34 6.13
CA GLY A 30 -13.26 -11.30 5.38
C GLY A 30 -14.10 -12.14 4.41
N ASP A 31 -15.29 -12.56 4.81
CA ASP A 31 -16.22 -13.32 3.97
C ASP A 31 -16.75 -12.47 2.80
N GLU A 32 -17.16 -11.22 3.06
CA GLU A 32 -17.58 -10.28 2.02
C GLU A 32 -16.48 -10.01 0.98
N MET A 33 -15.26 -9.72 1.44
CA MET A 33 -14.12 -9.45 0.56
C MET A 33 -13.75 -10.69 -0.26
N ARG A 34 -13.83 -11.89 0.32
CA ARG A 34 -13.61 -13.15 -0.40
C ARG A 34 -14.63 -13.32 -1.53
N HIS A 35 -15.91 -13.11 -1.26
CA HIS A 35 -16.95 -13.21 -2.28
C HIS A 35 -16.78 -12.19 -3.40
N ALA A 36 -16.37 -10.97 -3.07
CA ALA A 36 -16.04 -9.95 -4.08
C ALA A 36 -14.84 -10.39 -4.95
N LEU A 37 -13.79 -10.94 -4.34
CA LEU A 37 -12.64 -11.48 -5.07
C LEU A 37 -13.04 -12.66 -5.97
N GLU A 38 -13.85 -13.60 -5.47
CA GLU A 38 -14.37 -14.73 -6.25
C GLU A 38 -15.17 -14.26 -7.46
N HIS A 39 -16.05 -13.27 -7.29
CA HIS A 39 -16.81 -12.69 -8.39
C HIS A 39 -15.89 -12.03 -9.42
N VAL A 40 -14.93 -11.22 -8.96
CA VAL A 40 -13.92 -10.58 -9.83
C VAL A 40 -13.09 -11.62 -10.59
N GLU A 41 -12.74 -12.75 -9.98
CA GLU A 41 -11.93 -13.78 -10.62
C GLU A 41 -12.69 -14.59 -11.66
N GLN A 42 -13.97 -14.89 -11.39
CA GLN A 42 -14.82 -15.70 -12.25
C GLN A 42 -15.42 -14.93 -13.42
N ASP A 43 -15.67 -13.63 -13.24
CA ASP A 43 -16.24 -12.80 -14.29
C ASP A 43 -15.15 -12.32 -15.28
N THR A 44 -15.27 -12.78 -16.53
CA THR A 44 -14.36 -12.43 -17.62
C THR A 44 -14.78 -11.16 -18.37
N GLU A 45 -15.99 -10.67 -18.14
CA GLU A 45 -16.57 -9.49 -18.80
C GLU A 45 -16.31 -8.20 -18.01
N LEU A 46 -15.96 -8.29 -16.72
CA LEU A 46 -15.60 -7.13 -15.91
C LEU A 46 -14.48 -6.32 -16.57
N SER A 47 -14.74 -5.02 -16.73
CA SER A 47 -13.71 -4.09 -17.16
C SER A 47 -12.66 -3.90 -16.06
N ARG A 48 -11.49 -3.40 -16.44
CA ARG A 48 -10.46 -3.04 -15.46
C ARG A 48 -11.00 -2.04 -14.44
N ASP A 49 -11.75 -1.05 -14.90
CA ASP A 49 -12.27 0.02 -14.05
C ASP A 49 -13.28 -0.51 -13.02
N ASP A 50 -14.11 -1.48 -13.40
CA ASP A 50 -15.06 -2.14 -12.48
C ASP A 50 -14.33 -2.90 -11.37
N ILE A 51 -13.22 -3.57 -11.72
CA ILE A 51 -12.38 -4.28 -10.76
C ILE A 51 -11.71 -3.28 -9.80
N GLU A 52 -11.13 -2.21 -10.34
CA GLU A 52 -10.48 -1.18 -9.54
C GLU A 52 -11.47 -0.48 -8.59
N GLU A 53 -12.70 -0.22 -9.04
CA GLU A 53 -13.75 0.36 -8.19
C GLU A 53 -14.16 -0.59 -7.06
N THR A 54 -14.31 -1.89 -7.38
CA THR A 54 -14.53 -2.93 -6.37
C THR A 54 -13.39 -2.95 -5.35
N MET A 55 -12.15 -2.90 -5.82
CA MET A 55 -10.98 -2.83 -4.95
C MET A 55 -11.02 -1.61 -4.04
N ILE A 56 -11.35 -0.42 -4.55
CA ILE A 56 -11.40 0.83 -3.77
C ILE A 56 -12.45 0.73 -2.65
N VAL A 57 -13.65 0.24 -2.96
CA VAL A 57 -14.74 0.09 -1.97
C VAL A 57 -14.31 -0.80 -0.80
N PHE A 58 -13.74 -1.98 -1.09
CA PHE A 58 -13.24 -2.86 -0.02
C PHE A 58 -11.95 -2.33 0.62
N GLY A 59 -11.10 -1.71 -0.18
CA GLY A 59 -9.83 -1.11 0.20
C GLY A 59 -9.96 -0.12 1.33
N LYS A 60 -10.89 0.83 1.21
CA LYS A 60 -11.19 1.81 2.26
C LYS A 60 -11.53 1.12 3.58
N ARG A 61 -12.41 0.10 3.53
CA ARG A 61 -12.87 -0.62 4.73
C ARG A 61 -11.75 -1.41 5.43
N ILE A 62 -10.84 -2.01 4.67
CA ILE A 62 -9.77 -2.86 5.23
C ILE A 62 -8.47 -2.10 5.50
N TRP A 63 -8.32 -0.88 4.99
CA TRP A 63 -7.08 -0.11 5.06
C TRP A 63 -6.57 0.08 6.50
N PRO A 64 -7.42 0.39 7.51
CA PRO A 64 -6.96 0.48 8.90
C PRO A 64 -6.34 -0.81 9.43
N TYR A 65 -6.94 -1.96 9.10
CA TYR A 65 -6.42 -3.28 9.46
C TYR A 65 -5.09 -3.58 8.76
N ARG A 66 -4.97 -3.21 7.48
CA ARG A 66 -3.72 -3.36 6.73
C ARG A 66 -2.60 -2.54 7.37
N LYS A 67 -2.85 -1.28 7.69
CA LYS A 67 -1.87 -0.37 8.31
C LYS A 67 -1.46 -0.86 9.70
N ALA A 68 -2.42 -1.25 10.54
CA ALA A 68 -2.14 -1.81 11.85
C ALA A 68 -1.29 -3.10 11.76
N LEU A 69 -1.58 -3.98 10.79
CA LEU A 69 -0.77 -5.19 10.59
C LEU A 69 0.66 -4.84 10.12
N GLN A 70 0.80 -3.89 9.19
CA GLN A 70 2.12 -3.42 8.74
C GLN A 70 2.94 -2.83 9.91
N GLU A 71 2.33 -2.00 10.75
CA GLU A 71 2.96 -1.42 11.93
C GLU A 71 3.48 -2.51 12.89
N ILE A 72 2.66 -3.52 13.17
CA ILE A 72 3.07 -4.63 14.04
C ILE A 72 4.18 -5.46 13.39
N ILE A 73 4.13 -5.71 12.07
CA ILE A 73 5.22 -6.42 11.37
C ILE A 73 6.52 -5.63 11.51
N SER A 74 6.51 -4.33 11.25
CA SER A 74 7.70 -3.46 11.36
C SER A 74 8.26 -3.40 12.78
N LEU A 75 7.39 -3.38 13.81
CA LEU A 75 7.82 -3.46 15.21
C LEU A 75 8.61 -4.75 15.49
N HIS A 76 8.11 -5.89 15.00
CA HIS A 76 8.76 -7.19 15.20
C HIS A 76 9.99 -7.38 14.31
N GLU A 77 10.02 -6.78 13.12
CA GLU A 77 11.19 -6.79 12.23
C GLU A 77 12.42 -6.22 12.94
N GLY A 78 12.28 -5.08 13.63
CA GLY A 78 13.37 -4.46 14.38
C GLY A 78 13.92 -5.33 15.51
N ALA A 79 13.08 -6.17 16.12
CA ALA A 79 13.46 -7.01 17.26
C ALA A 79 13.92 -8.44 16.86
N LEU A 80 13.28 -9.03 15.85
CA LEU A 80 13.39 -10.46 15.51
C LEU A 80 13.87 -10.70 14.07
N GLY A 81 13.86 -9.69 13.20
CA GLY A 81 14.14 -9.82 11.77
C GLY A 81 15.48 -10.51 11.52
N GLU A 82 16.58 -10.01 12.10
CA GLU A 82 17.90 -10.63 11.91
C GLU A 82 17.94 -12.10 12.37
N GLY A 83 17.22 -12.42 13.46
CA GLY A 83 17.13 -13.79 13.95
C GLY A 83 16.46 -14.74 12.93
N PHE A 84 15.31 -14.32 12.39
CA PHE A 84 14.62 -15.08 11.35
C PHE A 84 15.43 -15.15 10.06
N PHE A 85 16.05 -14.06 9.63
CA PHE A 85 16.92 -14.04 8.46
C PHE A 85 18.06 -15.07 8.59
N ARG A 86 18.79 -15.04 9.70
CA ARG A 86 19.89 -15.98 9.95
C ARG A 86 19.40 -17.42 10.01
N ALA A 87 18.23 -17.67 10.60
CA ALA A 87 17.64 -19.01 10.67
C ALA A 87 17.29 -19.57 9.28
N SER A 88 16.92 -18.72 8.32
CA SER A 88 16.62 -19.12 6.94
C SER A 88 17.88 -19.37 6.09
N LEU A 89 19.06 -18.90 6.52
CA LEU A 89 20.30 -19.13 5.79
C LEU A 89 20.85 -20.55 5.99
N SER A 90 21.43 -21.12 4.93
CA SER A 90 22.27 -22.31 5.05
C SER A 90 23.50 -22.06 5.93
N ARG A 91 24.09 -23.10 6.53
CA ARG A 91 25.30 -22.96 7.38
C ARG A 91 26.45 -22.23 6.69
N LYS A 92 26.65 -22.47 5.39
CA LYS A 92 27.67 -21.78 4.58
C LYS A 92 27.35 -20.28 4.49
N MET A 93 26.09 -19.95 4.20
CA MET A 93 25.66 -18.56 4.08
C MET A 93 25.63 -17.82 5.41
N GLN A 94 25.30 -18.49 6.51
CA GLN A 94 25.42 -17.91 7.86
C GLN A 94 26.85 -17.46 8.13
N LYS A 95 27.85 -18.29 7.83
CA LYS A 95 29.26 -17.93 7.99
C LYS A 95 29.65 -16.73 7.12
N ARG A 96 29.23 -16.71 5.85
CA ARG A 96 29.49 -15.59 4.92
C ARG A 96 28.81 -14.30 5.38
N PHE A 97 27.60 -14.40 5.92
CA PHE A 97 26.90 -13.27 6.50
C PHE A 97 27.57 -12.76 7.79
N GLU A 98 28.12 -13.64 8.63
CA GLU A 98 28.91 -13.20 9.79
C GLU A 98 30.21 -12.49 9.39
N GLU A 99 30.88 -12.94 8.32
CA GLU A 99 32.01 -12.21 7.74
C GLU A 99 31.57 -10.82 7.26
N PHE A 100 30.42 -10.71 6.58
CA PHE A 100 29.86 -9.42 6.16
C PHE A 100 29.57 -8.49 7.34
N ARG A 101 28.95 -9.01 8.40
CA ARG A 101 28.67 -8.27 9.63
C ARG A 101 29.93 -7.81 10.35
N ALA A 102 30.98 -8.61 10.33
CA ALA A 102 32.27 -8.21 10.90
C ALA A 102 32.88 -6.98 10.20
N HIS A 103 32.46 -6.69 8.96
CA HIS A 103 32.82 -5.48 8.21
C HIS A 103 31.80 -4.34 8.34
N GLY A 104 30.86 -4.44 9.29
CA GLY A 104 29.83 -3.42 9.56
C GLY A 104 28.54 -3.57 8.77
N GLY A 105 28.39 -4.66 8.00
CA GLY A 105 27.18 -4.92 7.24
C GLY A 105 25.97 -5.32 8.09
N THR A 106 24.78 -4.98 7.64
CA THR A 106 23.50 -5.25 8.31
C THR A 106 22.52 -5.96 7.38
N VAL A 107 21.42 -6.50 7.92
CA VAL A 107 20.32 -7.06 7.10
C VAL A 107 19.71 -5.97 6.21
N HIS A 108 19.62 -4.73 6.71
CA HIS A 108 19.13 -3.60 5.92
C HIS A 108 19.98 -3.33 4.67
N ASP A 109 21.31 -3.50 4.78
CA ASP A 109 22.20 -3.36 3.63
C ASP A 109 21.90 -4.42 2.57
N ILE A 110 21.61 -5.67 2.98
CA ILE A 110 21.17 -6.73 2.06
C ILE A 110 19.91 -6.30 1.31
N TYR A 111 18.91 -5.75 2.01
CA TYR A 111 17.66 -5.26 1.40
C TYR A 111 17.90 -4.16 0.36
N SER A 112 18.79 -3.21 0.65
CA SER A 112 19.08 -2.08 -0.25
C SER A 112 19.90 -2.48 -1.48
N GLY A 113 20.47 -3.68 -1.51
CA GLY A 113 21.38 -4.14 -2.56
C GLY A 113 22.79 -3.54 -2.49
N ALA A 114 23.10 -2.75 -1.45
CA ALA A 114 24.42 -2.15 -1.23
C ALA A 114 25.61 -3.14 -1.26
N PRO A 115 25.52 -4.39 -0.76
CA PRO A 115 26.68 -5.29 -0.69
C PRO A 115 26.89 -6.12 -1.96
N ALA A 116 26.52 -5.59 -3.12
CA ALA A 116 26.62 -6.30 -4.41
C ALA A 116 28.03 -6.82 -4.71
N ASP A 117 29.07 -6.14 -4.22
CA ASP A 117 30.48 -6.51 -4.43
C ASP A 117 31.02 -7.49 -3.37
N PHE A 118 30.33 -7.65 -2.24
CA PHE A 118 30.74 -8.58 -1.17
C PHE A 118 30.30 -10.02 -1.45
N PHE A 119 29.12 -10.17 -2.06
CA PHE A 119 28.49 -11.45 -2.31
C PHE A 119 28.48 -11.80 -3.80
N SER A 120 28.74 -13.05 -4.13
CA SER A 120 28.57 -13.54 -5.50
C SER A 120 27.09 -13.48 -5.93
N SER A 121 26.82 -13.60 -7.24
CA SER A 121 25.43 -13.67 -7.73
C SER A 121 24.63 -14.82 -7.12
N GLU A 122 25.24 -15.99 -6.93
CA GLU A 122 24.60 -17.14 -6.28
C GLU A 122 24.32 -16.87 -4.80
N GLU A 123 25.27 -16.24 -4.10
CA GLU A 123 25.09 -15.85 -2.70
C GLU A 123 23.96 -14.83 -2.55
N ARG A 124 23.86 -13.85 -3.46
CA ARG A 124 22.76 -12.87 -3.49
C ARG A 124 21.39 -13.50 -3.73
N ILE A 125 21.30 -14.51 -4.61
CA ILE A 125 20.07 -15.27 -4.79
C ILE A 125 19.66 -15.95 -3.47
N ALA A 126 20.62 -16.59 -2.79
CA ALA A 126 20.35 -17.22 -1.50
C ALA A 126 19.93 -16.22 -0.40
N LEU A 127 20.56 -15.04 -0.36
CA LEU A 127 20.18 -13.96 0.56
C LEU A 127 18.76 -13.46 0.26
N ASN A 128 18.41 -13.25 -1.01
CA ASN A 128 17.07 -12.82 -1.40
C ASN A 128 15.99 -13.85 -1.02
N HIS A 129 16.26 -15.15 -1.19
CA HIS A 129 15.35 -16.19 -0.70
C HIS A 129 15.19 -16.12 0.82
N ALA A 130 16.29 -15.94 1.57
CA ALA A 130 16.24 -15.81 3.02
C ALA A 130 15.49 -14.54 3.49
N LEU A 131 15.54 -13.44 2.73
CA LEU A 131 14.72 -12.25 2.98
C LEU A 131 13.23 -12.55 2.82
N VAL A 132 12.84 -13.23 1.74
CA VAL A 132 11.44 -13.64 1.53
C VAL A 132 10.97 -14.56 2.65
N ASP A 133 11.79 -15.54 3.05
CA ASP A 133 11.45 -16.43 4.16
C ASP A 133 11.36 -15.68 5.50
N MET A 134 12.23 -14.69 5.72
CA MET A 134 12.16 -13.81 6.89
C MET A 134 10.83 -13.04 6.92
N ASP A 135 10.41 -12.43 5.81
CA ASP A 135 9.15 -11.69 5.71
C ASP A 135 7.94 -12.59 6.02
N VAL A 136 7.95 -13.83 5.51
CA VAL A 136 6.90 -14.84 5.79
C VAL A 136 6.87 -15.20 7.29
N HIS A 137 8.02 -15.41 7.91
CA HIS A 137 8.12 -15.72 9.34
C HIS A 137 7.70 -14.52 10.21
N LEU A 138 8.11 -13.31 9.85
CA LEU A 138 7.71 -12.08 10.54
C LEU A 138 6.20 -11.87 10.48
N LYS A 139 5.59 -11.99 9.30
CA LYS A 139 4.13 -11.89 9.13
C LYS A 139 3.40 -12.94 9.98
N THR A 140 3.87 -14.18 9.96
CA THR A 140 3.27 -15.28 10.74
C THR A 140 3.38 -15.03 12.24
N TYR A 141 4.56 -14.57 12.70
CA TYR A 141 4.78 -14.20 14.09
C TYR A 141 3.88 -13.03 14.52
N ALA A 142 3.78 -11.98 13.69
CA ALA A 142 2.91 -10.83 13.94
C ALA A 142 1.43 -11.26 14.07
N ILE A 143 0.94 -12.13 13.18
CA ILE A 143 -0.43 -12.64 13.26
C ILE A 143 -0.64 -13.46 14.55
N GLN A 144 0.34 -14.28 14.94
CA GLN A 144 0.31 -15.04 16.20
C GLN A 144 0.30 -14.11 17.41
N SER A 145 1.12 -13.06 17.41
CA SER A 145 1.20 -12.12 18.52
C SER A 145 -0.10 -11.32 18.67
N ILE A 146 -0.73 -10.90 17.56
CA ILE A 146 -2.06 -10.26 17.55
C ILE A 146 -3.12 -11.19 18.16
N LYS A 147 -3.12 -12.48 17.81
CA LYS A 147 -4.08 -13.46 18.34
C LYS A 147 -3.88 -13.77 19.83
N GLY A 148 -2.66 -13.59 20.33
CA GLY A 148 -2.30 -13.78 21.72
C GLY A 148 -2.39 -12.49 22.52
N THR A 149 -1.23 -11.95 22.90
CA THR A 149 -1.10 -10.83 23.84
C THR A 149 -1.25 -9.46 23.20
N GLY A 150 -1.04 -9.34 21.88
CA GLY A 150 -1.04 -8.08 21.13
C GLY A 150 -2.42 -7.61 20.67
N ARG A 151 -3.50 -8.32 21.00
CA ARG A 151 -4.85 -8.05 20.48
C ARG A 151 -5.33 -6.63 20.74
N ASN A 152 -5.17 -6.15 21.97
CA ASN A 152 -5.64 -4.81 22.37
C ASN A 152 -4.85 -3.70 21.68
N GLN A 153 -3.53 -3.87 21.57
CA GLN A 153 -2.67 -2.93 20.85
C GLN A 153 -3.06 -2.87 19.38
N PHE A 154 -3.28 -4.03 18.73
CA PHE A 154 -3.73 -4.08 17.35
C PHE A 154 -5.06 -3.34 17.13
N HIS A 155 -6.07 -3.59 18.00
CA HIS A 155 -7.34 -2.88 17.89
C HIS A 155 -7.20 -1.37 18.11
N SER A 156 -6.34 -0.93 19.03
CA SER A 156 -6.02 0.50 19.21
C SER A 156 -5.42 1.10 17.94
N SER A 157 -4.44 0.44 17.33
CA SER A 157 -3.86 0.89 16.05
C SER A 157 -4.92 0.93 14.95
N VAL A 158 -5.81 -0.07 14.87
CA VAL A 158 -6.92 -0.07 13.90
C VAL A 158 -7.83 1.14 14.11
N GLU A 159 -8.19 1.48 15.35
CA GLU A 159 -9.01 2.67 15.65
C GLU A 159 -8.30 3.98 15.29
N GLU A 160 -6.99 4.07 15.55
CA GLU A 160 -6.18 5.23 15.17
C GLU A 160 -6.12 5.41 13.65
N PHE A 161 -5.88 4.33 12.90
CA PHE A 161 -5.88 4.39 11.44
C PHE A 161 -7.28 4.61 10.86
N SER A 162 -8.35 4.14 11.51
CA SER A 162 -9.71 4.47 11.09
C SER A 162 -9.98 5.97 11.19
N LYS A 163 -9.61 6.60 12.32
CA LYS A 163 -9.74 8.07 12.47
C LYS A 163 -8.94 8.83 11.43
N LEU A 164 -7.70 8.38 11.17
CA LEU A 164 -6.87 8.99 10.12
C LEU A 164 -7.53 8.85 8.74
N LEU A 165 -8.14 7.71 8.43
CA LEU A 165 -8.86 7.53 7.17
C LEU A 165 -10.09 8.43 7.08
N ASP A 166 -10.82 8.61 8.18
CA ASP A 166 -11.99 9.51 8.23
C ASP A 166 -11.55 10.96 7.97
N GLU A 167 -10.48 11.44 8.63
CA GLU A 167 -9.88 12.77 8.37
C GLU A 167 -9.52 12.94 6.88
N LEU A 168 -8.92 11.92 6.28
CA LEU A 168 -8.52 11.96 4.86
C LEU A 168 -9.73 11.94 3.90
N GLU A 169 -10.79 11.18 4.22
CA GLU A 169 -12.01 11.16 3.40
C GLU A 169 -12.76 12.50 3.48
N GLU A 170 -12.73 13.19 4.63
CA GLU A 170 -13.25 14.56 4.77
C GLU A 170 -12.50 15.53 3.85
N GLU A 171 -11.16 15.52 3.88
CA GLU A 171 -10.32 16.36 2.99
C GLU A 171 -10.58 16.07 1.50
N LEU A 172 -10.73 14.79 1.13
CA LEU A 172 -11.09 14.42 -0.25
C LEU A 172 -12.51 14.86 -0.61
N GLY A 173 -13.43 14.87 0.35
CA GLY A 173 -14.78 15.41 0.20
C GLY A 173 -14.74 16.89 -0.19
N ASP A 174 -13.92 17.68 0.49
CA ASP A 174 -13.73 19.10 0.18
C ASP A 174 -13.15 19.31 -1.22
N ILE A 175 -12.14 18.51 -1.61
CA ILE A 175 -11.56 18.57 -2.96
C ILE A 175 -12.59 18.17 -4.02
N ARG A 176 -13.48 17.20 -3.75
CA ARG A 176 -14.57 16.83 -4.67
C ARG A 176 -15.53 18.01 -4.88
N ILE A 177 -15.94 18.68 -3.81
CA ILE A 177 -16.80 19.88 -3.88
C ILE A 177 -16.11 20.97 -4.70
N MET A 178 -14.83 21.25 -4.44
CA MET A 178 -14.06 22.22 -5.22
C MET A 178 -13.97 21.86 -6.71
N ALA A 179 -13.82 20.58 -7.04
CA ALA A 179 -13.77 20.11 -8.42
C ALA A 179 -15.10 20.28 -9.15
N ASP A 180 -16.22 20.10 -8.45
CA ASP A 180 -17.56 20.28 -9.01
C ASP A 180 -17.92 21.77 -9.16
N ASP A 181 -17.44 22.62 -8.26
CA ASP A 181 -17.58 24.09 -8.33
C ASP A 181 -16.64 24.72 -9.38
N ALA A 182 -15.58 24.03 -9.81
CA ALA A 182 -14.62 24.49 -10.80
C ALA A 182 -15.14 24.38 -12.26
N GLN A 183 -16.42 24.71 -12.48
CA GLN A 183 -17.06 24.68 -13.81
C GLN A 183 -16.35 25.59 -14.83
N GLU A 184 -15.77 26.69 -14.37
CA GLU A 184 -15.06 27.68 -15.20
C GLU A 184 -13.68 27.20 -15.67
N HIS A 185 -13.10 26.18 -15.02
CA HIS A 185 -11.78 25.64 -15.36
C HIS A 185 -11.75 24.10 -15.37
N PRO A 186 -12.23 23.46 -16.46
CA PRO A 186 -12.31 22.00 -16.56
C PRO A 186 -10.97 21.27 -16.35
N LEU A 187 -9.84 21.91 -16.68
CA LEU A 187 -8.51 21.34 -16.46
C LEU A 187 -8.17 21.21 -14.97
N ILE A 188 -8.57 22.17 -14.13
CA ILE A 188 -8.36 22.12 -12.68
C ILE A 188 -9.24 21.03 -12.08
N ALA A 189 -10.52 20.99 -12.47
CA ALA A 189 -11.44 19.96 -12.01
C ALA A 189 -10.94 18.55 -12.36
N ARG A 190 -10.33 18.36 -13.54
CA ARG A 190 -9.71 17.09 -13.93
C ARG A 190 -8.53 16.74 -13.03
N GLU A 191 -7.65 17.69 -12.77
CA GLU A 191 -6.48 17.46 -11.91
C GLU A 191 -6.86 17.13 -10.46
N MET A 192 -7.87 17.81 -9.91
CA MET A 192 -8.44 17.49 -8.60
C MET A 192 -9.00 16.06 -8.56
N ARG A 193 -9.75 15.65 -9.60
CA ARG A 193 -10.28 14.27 -9.70
C ARG A 193 -9.16 13.24 -9.86
N GLU A 194 -8.11 13.54 -10.64
CA GLU A 194 -6.92 12.68 -10.76
C GLU A 194 -6.20 12.55 -9.42
N HIS A 195 -6.13 13.62 -8.62
CA HIS A 195 -5.55 13.61 -7.28
C HIS A 195 -6.33 12.72 -6.31
N ILE A 196 -7.66 12.86 -6.29
CA ILE A 196 -8.57 12.00 -5.49
C ILE A 196 -8.40 10.54 -5.90
N ARG A 197 -8.40 10.25 -7.21
CA ARG A 197 -8.23 8.89 -7.71
C ARG A 197 -6.87 8.30 -7.35
N GLY A 198 -5.82 9.12 -7.39
CA GLY A 198 -4.49 8.72 -6.94
C GLY A 198 -4.50 8.27 -5.49
N PHE A 199 -5.17 9.00 -4.60
CA PHE A 199 -5.29 8.62 -3.20
C PHE A 199 -6.01 7.28 -3.05
N GLU A 200 -7.16 7.12 -3.69
CA GLU A 200 -7.95 5.89 -3.66
C GLU A 200 -7.13 4.69 -4.14
N TYR A 201 -6.36 4.85 -5.20
CA TYR A 201 -5.42 3.83 -5.69
C TYR A 201 -4.30 3.50 -4.70
N GLY A 202 -3.80 4.49 -3.95
CA GLY A 202 -2.83 4.28 -2.87
C GLY A 202 -3.39 3.40 -1.75
N LEU A 203 -4.68 3.51 -1.43
CA LEU A 203 -5.33 2.66 -0.43
C LEU A 203 -5.34 1.18 -0.83
N VAL A 204 -5.26 0.85 -2.13
CA VAL A 204 -5.47 -0.51 -2.65
C VAL A 204 -4.28 -1.10 -3.41
N LEU A 205 -3.08 -0.54 -3.24
CA LEU A 205 -1.84 -0.99 -3.89
C LEU A 205 -1.86 -0.85 -5.44
N LEU A 206 -2.79 -0.07 -5.98
CA LEU A 206 -2.83 0.27 -7.41
C LEU A 206 -2.00 1.51 -7.74
N GLY A 207 -1.68 2.31 -6.72
CA GLY A 207 -0.89 3.52 -6.82
C GLY A 207 0.08 3.65 -5.66
N GLN A 208 0.86 4.73 -5.69
CA GLN A 208 1.73 5.09 -4.56
C GLN A 208 0.87 5.41 -3.33
N GLU A 209 1.27 4.89 -2.17
CA GLU A 209 0.63 5.32 -0.92
C GLU A 209 0.92 6.80 -0.68
N TYR A 210 -0.14 7.56 -0.40
CA TYR A 210 -0.02 8.97 -0.08
C TYR A 210 0.51 9.14 1.34
N LYS A 211 1.42 10.09 1.49
CA LYS A 211 1.86 10.56 2.81
C LYS A 211 0.93 11.68 3.27
N LYS A 212 0.69 11.79 4.58
CA LYS A 212 -0.19 12.80 5.18
C LYS A 212 0.17 14.23 4.74
N ASP A 213 1.46 14.53 4.64
CA ASP A 213 1.98 15.85 4.20
C ASP A 213 1.66 16.21 2.75
N GLN A 214 1.30 15.23 1.92
CA GLN A 214 0.87 15.44 0.54
C GLN A 214 -0.62 15.80 0.45
N MET A 215 -1.43 15.41 1.44
CA MET A 215 -2.86 15.70 1.52
C MET A 215 -3.11 17.05 2.19
N GLU A 216 -2.42 17.35 3.29
CA GLU A 216 -2.53 18.63 4.01
C GLU A 216 -2.21 19.86 3.13
N LYS A 217 -1.41 19.68 2.07
CA LYS A 217 -1.01 20.75 1.13
C LYS A 217 -1.91 20.84 -0.10
N ALA A 218 -2.87 19.92 -0.27
CA ALA A 218 -3.67 19.82 -1.47
C ALA A 218 -4.61 21.03 -1.63
N ASP A 219 -5.27 21.48 -0.55
CA ASP A 219 -6.13 22.66 -0.60
C ASP A 219 -5.34 23.92 -0.96
N GLU A 220 -4.26 24.22 -0.25
CA GLU A 220 -3.39 25.37 -0.55
C GLU A 220 -2.87 25.34 -2.00
N HIS A 221 -2.49 24.15 -2.47
CA HIS A 221 -2.03 23.95 -3.84
C HIS A 221 -3.12 24.29 -4.86
N PHE A 222 -4.31 23.71 -4.74
CA PHE A 222 -5.39 23.89 -5.70
C PHE A 222 -6.00 25.29 -5.64
N SER A 223 -6.16 25.85 -4.44
CA SER A 223 -6.56 27.24 -4.22
C SER A 223 -5.56 28.22 -4.85
N GLY A 224 -4.26 27.98 -4.69
CA GLY A 224 -3.19 28.76 -5.31
C GLY A 224 -3.22 28.69 -6.84
N ARG A 225 -3.38 27.48 -7.40
CA ARG A 225 -3.45 27.32 -8.86
C ARG A 225 -4.71 27.92 -9.49
N ARG A 226 -5.85 27.85 -8.81
CA ARG A 226 -7.08 28.51 -9.26
C ARG A 226 -6.86 30.02 -9.39
N ARG A 227 -6.23 30.63 -8.39
CA ARG A 227 -5.86 32.05 -8.43
C ARG A 227 -4.86 32.36 -9.54
N GLU A 228 -3.88 31.49 -9.77
CA GLU A 228 -2.91 31.65 -10.84
C GLU A 228 -3.58 31.61 -12.23
N LEU A 229 -4.52 30.69 -12.46
CA LEU A 229 -5.23 30.57 -13.73
C LEU A 229 -6.17 31.75 -14.00
N GLN A 230 -6.82 32.28 -12.95
CA GLN A 230 -7.56 33.55 -13.02
C GLN A 230 -6.64 34.73 -13.38
N VAL A 231 -5.48 34.86 -12.72
CA VAL A 231 -4.53 35.96 -12.98
C VAL A 231 -3.90 35.86 -14.37
N ARG A 232 -3.70 34.65 -14.89
CA ARG A 232 -3.15 34.39 -16.24
C ARG A 232 -4.17 34.56 -17.36
N GLY A 233 -5.44 34.85 -17.05
CA GLY A 233 -6.47 35.10 -18.04
C GLY A 233 -6.87 33.88 -18.86
N PHE A 234 -6.73 32.66 -18.30
CA PHE A 234 -7.33 31.44 -18.87
C PHE A 234 -8.84 31.37 -18.59
N ASP A 235 -9.51 32.52 -18.64
CA ASP A 235 -10.96 32.61 -18.68
C ASP A 235 -11.38 32.36 -20.13
N ALA A 236 -12.02 31.21 -20.35
CA ALA A 236 -12.72 30.87 -21.58
C ALA A 236 -11.89 30.95 -22.88
N VAL A 237 -11.18 29.87 -23.23
CA VAL A 237 -10.94 29.57 -24.64
C VAL A 237 -11.46 28.16 -24.96
N ASN A 238 -12.60 28.18 -25.66
CA ASN A 238 -13.29 27.11 -26.40
C ASN A 238 -14.48 26.41 -25.73
N ALA A 239 -15.57 27.18 -25.56
CA ALA A 239 -16.89 26.68 -25.91
C ALA A 239 -17.24 27.21 -27.32
N VAL A 240 -16.89 26.44 -28.35
CA VAL A 240 -17.52 26.47 -29.69
C VAL A 240 -17.62 25.03 -30.17
#